data_AF-A0A3N5WRR8-F1
#
_entry.id   AF-A0A3N5WRR8-F1
#
_cell.length_a   1.000
_cell.length_b   1.000
_cell.length_c   1.000
_cell.angle_alpha   90.00
_cell.angle_beta   90.00
_cell.angle_gamma   90.00
#
_symmetry.space_group_name_H-M   'P 1'
#
loop_
_entity.id
_entity.type
_entity.pdbx_description
1 polymer ?
#
loop_
_entity_poly.entity_id
_entity_poly.type
_entity_poly.pdbx_seq_one_letter_code
_entity_poly.pdbx_strand_id
1 'polypeptide(L)' 'YGTVAETIANVRETLEIMMPGGGYALAPSHQLQDNSPTENVVAMYEAARNYGCY' A
#
# COMPACT_ATOMS: atom_id res chain seq x y z
N TYR A 1 11.69 -10.09 -1.99
CA TYR A 1 10.38 -9.48 -1.72
C TYR A 1 10.16 -9.48 -0.22
N GLY A 2 9.44 -8.49 0.32
CA GLY A 2 8.93 -8.58 1.69
C GLY A 2 7.79 -9.58 1.79
N THR A 3 7.36 -9.91 2.99
CA THR A 3 6.16 -10.69 3.30
C THR A 3 4.89 -9.86 3.10
N VAL A 4 3.74 -10.52 3.11
CA VAL A 4 2.42 -9.85 3.15
C VAL A 4 2.30 -8.92 4.36
N ALA A 5 2.77 -9.37 5.53
CA ALA A 5 2.72 -8.57 6.77
C ALA A 5 3.56 -7.29 6.66
N GLU A 6 4.76 -7.39 6.10
CA GLU A 6 5.62 -6.22 5.84
C GLU A 6 4.99 -5.27 4.81
N THR A 7 4.30 -5.80 3.81
CA THR A 7 3.58 -5.00 2.81
C THR A 7 2.45 -4.20 3.46
N ILE A 8 1.64 -4.85 4.30
CA ILE A 8 0.54 -4.18 5.03
C ILE A 8 1.11 -3.11 5.97
N ALA A 9 2.18 -3.41 6.70
CA ALA A 9 2.83 -2.45 7.60
C ALA A 9 3.34 -1.23 6.84
N ASN A 10 4.01 -1.42 5.71
CA ASN A 10 4.54 -0.33 4.89
C ASN A 10 3.43 0.55 4.29
N VAL A 11 2.32 -0.04 3.82
CA VAL A 11 1.16 0.72 3.34
C VAL A 11 0.56 1.56 4.47
N ARG A 12 0.41 0.99 5.67
CA ARG A 12 -0.12 1.72 6.84
C ARG A 12 0.75 2.90 7.21
N GLU A 13 2.06 2.71 7.32
CA GLU A 13 3.01 3.78 7.62
C GLU A 13 2.95 4.90 6.57
N THR A 14 2.89 4.53 5.29
CA THR A 14 2.76 5.50 4.18
C THR A 14 1.48 6.32 4.32
N LEU A 15 0.35 5.67 4.62
CA LEU A 15 -0.94 6.34 4.80
C LEU A 15 -0.93 7.28 6.00
N GLU A 16 -0.38 6.84 7.15
CA GLU A 16 -0.23 7.68 8.36
C GLU A 16 0.55 8.97 8.07
N ILE A 17 1.57 8.91 7.22
CA ILE A 17 2.39 10.06 6.82
C ILE A 17 1.68 10.95 5.80
N MET A 18 1.08 10.34 4.78
CA MET A 18 0.68 11.06 3.56
C MET A 18 -0.78 11.49 3.55
N MET A 19 -1.66 10.83 4.31
CA MET A 19 -3.08 11.17 4.35
C MET A 19 -3.40 12.52 5.01
N PRO A 20 -2.77 12.94 6.14
CA PRO A 20 -3.19 14.16 6.83
C PRO A 20 -3.37 15.38 5.90
N GLY A 21 -4.55 15.99 5.92
CA GLY A 21 -4.90 17.11 5.04
C GLY A 21 -5.67 16.71 3.77
N GLY A 22 -5.81 15.41 3.47
CA GLY A 22 -6.58 14.92 2.34
C GLY A 22 -5.83 15.00 1.01
N GLY A 23 -6.44 14.42 -0.04
CA GLY A 23 -5.95 14.53 -1.42
C GLY A 23 -4.81 13.58 -1.81
N TYR A 24 -4.32 12.75 -0.90
CA TYR A 24 -3.34 11.71 -1.24
C TYR A 24 -4.00 10.54 -2.00
N ALA A 25 -3.39 10.14 -3.11
CA ALA A 25 -3.77 8.98 -3.91
C ALA A 25 -2.64 7.94 -3.87
N LEU A 26 -2.86 6.84 -3.13
CA LEU A 26 -1.89 5.76 -3.02
C LEU A 26 -1.74 5.02 -4.35
N ALA A 27 -0.50 4.88 -4.82
CA ALA A 27 -0.12 4.15 -6.02
C ALA A 27 1.33 3.64 -5.89
N PRO A 28 1.74 2.62 -6.67
CA PRO A 28 3.15 2.29 -6.81
C PRO A 28 3.94 3.48 -7.36
N SER A 29 5.19 3.67 -6.92
CA SER A 29 6.05 4.75 -7.43
C SER A 29 6.39 4.63 -8.92
N HIS A 30 6.21 3.44 -9.51
CA HIS A 30 6.38 3.20 -10.94
C HIS A 30 5.28 2.24 -11.45
N GLN A 31 5.57 0.95 -11.55
CA GLN A 31 4.62 -0.07 -12.02
C GLN A 31 4.78 -1.37 -11.23
N LEU A 32 3.74 -2.21 -11.24
CA LEU A 32 3.85 -3.59 -10.78
C LEU A 32 4.77 -4.36 -11.72
N GLN A 33 5.72 -5.11 -11.16
CA GLN A 33 6.67 -5.93 -11.91
C GLN A 33 6.19 -7.38 -11.95
N ASP A 34 6.60 -8.13 -12.97
CA ASP A 34 6.32 -9.56 -13.14
C ASP A 34 6.76 -10.41 -11.93
N ASN A 35 7.78 -9.93 -11.24
CA ASN A 35 8.38 -10.57 -10.10
C ASN A 35 7.72 -10.19 -8.76
N SER A 36 6.71 -9.31 -8.76
CA SER A 36 5.97 -8.92 -7.56
C SER A 36 5.06 -10.07 -7.12
N PRO A 37 5.22 -10.62 -5.90
CA PRO A 37 4.33 -11.69 -5.42
C PRO A 37 2.88 -11.21 -5.43
N THR A 38 1.98 -12.02 -5.98
CA THR A 38 0.57 -11.65 -6.18
C THR A 38 -0.11 -11.34 -4.85
N GLU A 39 0.18 -12.13 -3.81
CA GLU A 39 -0.31 -11.96 -2.46
C GLU A 39 0.08 -10.60 -1.85
N ASN A 40 1.28 -10.09 -2.16
CA ASN A 40 1.70 -8.79 -1.69
C ASN A 40 0.95 -7.66 -2.41
N VAL A 41 0.76 -7.79 -3.73
CA VAL A 41 0.01 -6.80 -4.51
C VAL A 41 -1.43 -6.72 -4.02
N VAL A 42 -2.09 -7.87 -3.81
CA VAL A 42 -3.44 -7.92 -3.25
C VAL A 42 -3.48 -7.29 -1.87
N ALA A 43 -2.55 -7.66 -0.98
CA ALA A 43 -2.48 -7.10 0.37
C ALA A 43 -2.25 -5.58 0.37
N MET A 44 -1.48 -5.05 -0.58
CA MET A 44 -1.27 -3.61 -0.74
C MET A 44 -2.59 -2.88 -1.02
N TYR A 45 -3.37 -3.37 -1.98
CA TYR A 45 -4.66 -2.77 -2.33
C TYR A 45 -5.72 -2.97 -1.25
N GLU A 46 -5.75 -4.12 -0.59
CA GLU A 46 -6.65 -4.36 0.55
C GLU A 46 -6.33 -3.44 1.73
N ALA A 47 -5.05 -3.28 2.07
CA ALA A 47 -4.61 -2.34 3.11
C ALA A 47 -5.00 -0.90 2.74
N ALA A 48 -4.78 -0.49 1.48
CA ALA A 48 -5.18 0.83 1.01
C ALA A 48 -6.70 1.06 1.14
N ARG A 49 -7.52 0.04 0.83
CA ARG A 49 -8.99 0.12 0.97
C ARG A 49 -9.45 0.15 2.44
N ASN A 50 -8.75 -0.56 3.33
CA ASN A 50 -9.13 -0.67 4.74
C ASN A 50 -8.68 0.54 5.57
N TYR A 51 -7.52 1.12 5.24
CA TYR A 51 -6.89 2.19 6.04
C TYR A 51 -6.83 3.54 5.32
N GLY A 52 -7.02 3.59 4.00
CA GLY A 52 -6.87 4.80 3.17
C GLY A 52 -8.13 5.67 3.07
N CYS A 53 -9.07 5.53 4.01
CA CYS A 53 -10.32 6.30 4.04
C CYS A 53 -10.19 7.48 5.03
N TYR A 54 -10.71 8.65 4.63
CA TYR A 54 -10.79 9.86 5.45
C TYR A 54 -12.07 9.90 6.30
#